data_AF-A0A7G1KNK0-F1
#
_entry.id   AF-A0A7G1KNK0-F1
#
_cell.length_a   1.000
_cell.length_b   1.000
_cell.length_c   1.000
_cell.angle_alpha   90.00
_cell.angle_beta   90.00
_cell.angle_gamma   90.00
#
_symmetry.space_group_name_H-M   'P 1'
#
loop_
_entity.id
_entity.type
_entity.pdbx_description
1 polymer ?
#
loop_
_entity_poly.entity_id
_entity_poly.type
_entity_poly.pdbx_seq_one_letter_code
_entity_poly.pdbx_strand_id
1 'polypeptide(L)'
;MSERGQHYGEVNAPAPGPVFDVIAVLNGVVDLSSYPRRNLALSSPPRLERRVLADNTATLFEPIVHLLNGVELLESQGWELVSVIERSVDSSSDRECCLVAFLRRR
;
A
#
# COMPACT_ATOMS: atom_id res chain seq x y z
N MET A 1 24.11 -11.23 44.52
CA MET A 1 22.75 -11.23 43.92
C MET A 1 22.92 -10.92 42.45
N SER A 2 22.35 -11.77 41.60
CA SER A 2 22.62 -11.87 40.16
C SER A 2 21.40 -11.35 39.42
N GLU A 3 21.52 -10.25 38.67
CA GLU A 3 20.48 -9.77 37.77
C GLU A 3 20.90 -10.07 36.33
N ARG A 4 20.42 -11.20 35.82
CA ARG A 4 20.43 -11.50 34.39
C ARG A 4 19.37 -10.64 33.73
N GLY A 5 19.78 -9.50 33.19
CA GLY A 5 18.98 -8.72 32.25
C GLY A 5 18.73 -9.54 30.99
N GLN A 6 17.46 -9.86 30.76
CA GLN A 6 17.00 -10.64 29.63
C GLN A 6 17.28 -9.89 28.33
N HIS A 7 18.10 -10.49 27.47
CA HIS A 7 18.27 -10.09 26.08
C HIS A 7 16.94 -10.38 25.38
N TYR A 8 16.07 -9.37 25.28
CA TYR A 8 14.95 -9.45 24.34
C TYR A 8 15.58 -9.55 22.95
N GLY A 9 15.38 -10.69 22.30
CA GLY A 9 15.78 -10.89 20.92
C GLY A 9 15.15 -9.77 20.10
N GLU A 10 16.00 -8.92 19.55
CA GLU A 10 15.63 -7.94 18.55
C GLU A 10 14.99 -8.72 17.40
N VAL A 11 13.66 -8.68 17.34
CA VAL A 11 12.93 -9.22 16.21
C VAL A 11 13.30 -8.32 15.05
N ASN A 12 14.28 -8.75 14.25
CA ASN A 12 14.58 -8.17 12.96
C ASN A 12 13.34 -8.36 12.08
N ALA A 13 12.35 -7.50 12.26
CA ALA A 13 11.26 -7.35 11.33
C ALA A 13 11.92 -7.03 9.97
N PRO A 14 11.60 -7.77 8.90
CA PRO A 14 12.12 -7.44 7.58
C PRO A 14 11.87 -5.95 7.32
N ALA A 15 12.91 -5.22 6.92
CA ALA A 15 12.75 -3.83 6.52
C ALA A 15 11.54 -3.73 5.57
N PRO A 16 10.60 -2.80 5.78
CA PRO A 16 9.41 -2.68 4.95
C PRO A 16 9.81 -2.72 3.48
N GLY A 17 9.15 -3.59 2.71
CA GLY A 17 9.33 -3.59 1.26
C GLY A 17 8.98 -2.21 0.68
N PRO A 18 9.51 -1.86 -0.51
CA PRO A 18 9.09 -0.65 -1.20
C PRO A 18 7.57 -0.66 -1.41
N VAL A 19 6.95 0.51 -1.27
CA VAL A 19 5.56 0.74 -1.64
C VAL A 19 5.55 1.33 -3.04
N PHE A 20 4.77 0.75 -3.94
CA PHE A 20 4.67 1.17 -5.34
C PHE A 20 3.40 1.98 -5.58
N ASP A 21 3.50 3.05 -6.36
CA ASP A 21 2.34 3.81 -6.83
C ASP A 21 1.57 3.01 -7.87
N VAL A 22 0.28 2.77 -7.63
CA VAL A 22 -0.58 2.02 -8.55
C VAL A 22 -0.71 2.67 -9.92
N ILE A 23 -0.67 4.00 -10.01
CA ILE A 23 -0.74 4.71 -11.29
C ILE A 23 0.52 4.45 -12.11
N ALA A 24 1.68 4.42 -11.46
CA ALA A 24 2.94 4.11 -12.13
C ALA A 24 2.96 2.67 -12.65
N VAL A 25 2.39 1.72 -11.90
CA VAL A 25 2.26 0.32 -12.32
C VAL A 25 1.27 0.18 -13.48
N LEU A 26 0.08 0.77 -13.36
CA LEU A 26 -0.96 0.71 -14.40
C LEU A 26 -0.52 1.34 -15.72
N ASN A 27 0.27 2.41 -15.66
CA ASN A 27 0.82 3.07 -16.85
C ASN A 27 2.07 2.37 -17.41
N GLY A 28 2.54 1.28 -16.80
CA GLY A 28 3.73 0.56 -17.24
C GLY A 28 5.06 1.29 -16.97
N VAL A 29 5.05 2.36 -16.17
CA VAL A 29 6.25 3.06 -15.71
C VAL A 29 7.04 2.19 -14.74
N VAL A 30 6.34 1.40 -13.94
CA VAL A 30 6.90 0.39 -13.04
C VAL A 30 6.45 -0.99 -13.49
N ASP A 31 7.39 -1.78 -14.01
CA ASP A 31 7.17 -3.20 -14.32
C ASP A 31 7.49 -4.07 -13.10
N LEU A 32 6.50 -4.82 -12.61
CA LEU A 32 6.61 -5.72 -11.47
C LEU A 32 6.68 -7.20 -11.87
N SER A 33 6.66 -7.51 -13.17
CA SER A 33 6.72 -8.90 -13.67
C SER A 33 7.99 -9.63 -13.20
N SER A 34 9.12 -8.92 -13.22
CA SER A 34 10.46 -9.38 -12.80
C SER A 34 10.82 -9.04 -11.35
N TYR A 35 9.88 -8.49 -10.57
CA TYR A 35 10.16 -8.06 -9.20
C TYR A 35 10.54 -9.29 -8.32
N PRO A 36 11.75 -9.30 -7.71
CA PRO A 36 12.35 -10.50 -7.15
C PRO A 36 11.83 -10.85 -5.74
N ARG A 37 11.15 -9.91 -5.06
CA ARG A 37 10.67 -10.16 -3.70
C ARG A 37 9.33 -10.87 -3.73
N ARG A 38 9.08 -11.70 -2.72
CA ARG A 38 7.80 -12.42 -2.58
C ARG A 38 6.66 -11.52 -2.11
N ASN A 39 6.95 -10.40 -1.47
CA ASN A 39 5.94 -9.48 -0.94
C ASN A 39 6.13 -8.09 -1.57
N LEU A 40 5.01 -7.44 -1.87
CA LEU A 40 4.99 -6.04 -2.28
C LEU A 40 3.81 -5.29 -1.65
N ALA A 41 3.89 -3.97 -1.66
CA ALA A 41 2.81 -3.09 -1.28
C ALA A 41 2.49 -2.14 -2.44
N LEU A 42 1.22 -1.93 -2.70
CA LEU A 42 0.70 -1.06 -3.76
C LEU A 42 -0.16 0.02 -3.10
N SER A 43 0.18 1.29 -3.31
CA SER A 43 -0.57 2.43 -2.77
C SER A 43 -1.46 3.07 -3.81
N SER A 44 -2.68 3.41 -3.43
CA SER A 44 -3.54 4.31 -4.19
C SER A 44 -3.01 5.74 -4.15
N PRO A 45 -3.40 6.60 -5.09
CA PRO A 45 -3.26 8.04 -4.92
C PRO A 45 -3.89 8.51 -3.60
N PRO A 46 -3.32 9.53 -2.95
CA PRO A 46 -3.89 10.11 -1.74
C PRO A 46 -5.24 10.76 -2.05
N ARG A 47 -6.09 10.80 -1.03
CA ARG A 47 -7.40 11.47 -1.04
C ARG A 47 -7.53 12.31 0.21
N LEU A 48 -8.19 13.45 0.11
CA LEU A 48 -8.49 14.26 1.28
C LEU A 48 -9.43 13.50 2.24
N GLU A 49 -9.08 13.46 3.53
CA GLU A 49 -9.95 13.04 4.64
C GLU A 49 -11.11 14.06 4.78
N ARG A 50 -12.10 13.93 3.90
CA ARG A 50 -13.48 14.39 4.04
C ARG A 50 -13.67 15.84 4.56
N ARG A 51 -13.80 16.80 3.63
CA ARG A 51 -14.64 18.01 3.82
C ARG A 51 -15.33 18.56 2.55
N VAL A 52 -15.74 17.76 1.57
CA VAL A 52 -16.81 18.18 0.62
C VAL A 52 -17.68 16.98 0.23
N LEU A 53 -18.71 16.70 1.02
CA LEU A 53 -19.64 15.57 0.81
C LEU A 53 -20.86 15.96 -0.04
N ALA A 54 -20.72 16.88 -1.00
CA ALA A 54 -21.86 17.34 -1.79
C ALA A 54 -21.71 17.13 -3.30
N ASP A 55 -20.55 17.35 -3.91
CA ASP A 55 -20.53 17.52 -5.38
C ASP A 55 -19.69 16.53 -6.20
N ASN A 56 -18.76 15.76 -5.62
CA ASN A 56 -17.84 14.92 -6.40
C ASN A 56 -17.70 13.49 -5.86
N THR A 57 -18.70 12.64 -6.10
CA THR A 57 -18.62 11.19 -5.81
C THR A 57 -17.50 10.51 -6.60
N ALA A 58 -17.22 10.93 -7.83
CA ALA A 58 -16.17 10.36 -8.67
C ALA A 58 -14.77 10.43 -8.02
N THR A 59 -14.40 11.59 -7.45
CA THR A 59 -13.10 11.78 -6.78
C THR A 59 -12.93 10.92 -5.52
N LEU A 60 -14.05 10.51 -4.91
CA LEU A 60 -14.05 9.61 -3.75
C LEU A 60 -13.89 8.14 -4.12
N PHE A 61 -14.16 7.73 -5.36
CA PHE A 61 -14.07 6.32 -5.78
C PHE A 61 -12.89 6.03 -6.71
N GLU A 62 -12.35 7.04 -7.39
CA GLU A 62 -11.27 6.90 -8.38
C GLU A 62 -10.00 6.20 -7.83
N PRO A 63 -9.35 6.64 -6.73
CA PRO A 63 -8.23 5.87 -6.15
C PRO A 63 -8.52 4.43 -5.68
N ILE A 64 -9.76 4.06 -5.33
CA ILE A 64 -10.18 2.68 -5.02
C ILE A 64 -10.19 1.89 -6.32
N VAL A 65 -10.81 2.45 -7.37
CA VAL A 65 -10.87 1.82 -8.70
C VAL A 65 -9.45 1.60 -9.24
N HIS A 66 -8.56 2.57 -9.12
CA HIS A 66 -7.16 2.39 -9.51
C HIS A 66 -6.47 1.29 -8.72
N LEU A 67 -6.66 1.24 -7.40
CA LEU A 67 -6.08 0.19 -6.57
C LEU A 67 -6.61 -1.19 -6.96
N LEU A 68 -7.91 -1.33 -7.18
CA LEU A 68 -8.53 -2.58 -7.62
C LEU A 68 -7.98 -3.03 -8.98
N ASN A 69 -7.92 -2.13 -9.97
CA ASN A 69 -7.36 -2.44 -11.29
C ASN A 69 -5.89 -2.89 -11.18
N GLY A 70 -5.11 -2.25 -10.30
CA GLY A 70 -3.72 -2.63 -10.06
C GLY A 70 -3.60 -4.00 -9.40
N VAL A 71 -4.48 -4.32 -8.45
CA VAL A 71 -4.55 -5.65 -7.84
C VAL A 71 -4.93 -6.69 -8.88
N GLU A 72 -5.97 -6.49 -9.67
CA GLU A 72 -6.40 -7.42 -10.72
C GLU A 72 -5.29 -7.70 -11.74
N LEU A 73 -4.57 -6.65 -12.18
CA LEU A 73 -3.41 -6.78 -13.05
C LEU A 73 -2.34 -7.67 -12.41
N LEU A 74 -1.99 -7.44 -11.15
CA LEU A 74 -0.97 -8.23 -10.46
C LEU A 74 -1.45 -9.68 -10.20
N GLU A 75 -2.72 -9.89 -9.87
CA GLU A 75 -3.26 -11.24 -9.72
C GLU A 75 -3.17 -12.05 -11.02
N SER A 76 -3.38 -11.40 -12.18
CA SER A 76 -3.15 -12.04 -13.49
C SER A 76 -1.68 -12.46 -13.73
N GLN A 77 -0.74 -11.89 -12.98
CA GLN A 77 0.71 -12.18 -13.02
C GLN A 77 1.16 -13.14 -11.90
N GLY A 78 0.22 -13.72 -11.14
CA GLY A 78 0.52 -14.68 -10.08
C GLY A 78 0.75 -14.06 -8.69
N TRP A 79 0.32 -12.82 -8.48
CA TRP A 79 0.21 -12.24 -7.14
C TRP A 79 -1.11 -12.64 -6.47
N GLU A 80 -1.15 -12.52 -5.15
CA GLU A 80 -2.31 -12.78 -4.30
C GLU A 80 -2.47 -11.61 -3.35
N LEU A 81 -3.66 -11.01 -3.30
CA LEU A 81 -3.99 -9.98 -2.31
C LEU A 81 -4.04 -10.61 -0.90
N VAL A 82 -3.24 -10.06 0.02
CA VAL A 82 -3.17 -10.51 1.42
C VAL A 82 -4.02 -9.63 2.33
N SER A 83 -3.89 -8.32 2.20
CA SER A 83 -4.63 -7.36 3.01
C SER A 83 -4.68 -5.98 2.35
N VAL A 84 -5.62 -5.15 2.78
CA VAL A 84 -5.71 -3.73 2.44
C VAL A 84 -5.82 -2.93 3.73
N ILE A 85 -5.03 -1.87 3.86
CA ILE A 85 -5.13 -0.94 4.98
C ILE A 85 -5.36 0.47 4.45
N GLU A 86 -5.98 1.30 5.27
CA GLU A 86 -5.99 2.75 5.08
C GLU A 86 -4.85 3.36 5.91
N ARG A 87 -4.10 4.26 5.28
CA ARG A 87 -3.01 5.00 5.92
C ARG A 87 -3.31 6.48 5.84
N SER A 88 -3.44 7.11 7.00
CA SER A 88 -3.41 8.57 7.09
C SER A 88 -1.98 9.06 6.87
N VAL A 89 -1.87 10.08 6.03
CA VAL A 89 -0.68 10.86 5.77
C VAL A 89 -0.95 12.22 6.41
N ASP A 90 -0.48 12.37 7.64
CA ASP A 90 -0.56 13.65 8.35
C ASP A 90 0.36 14.65 7.65
N SER A 91 -0.21 15.51 6.80
CA SER A 91 0.46 16.71 6.30
C SER A 91 0.03 17.91 7.16
N SER A 92 0.91 18.90 7.30
CA SER A 92 0.71 20.06 8.19
C SER A 92 -0.49 20.95 7.83
N SER A 93 -1.15 20.73 6.69
CA SER A 93 -2.29 21.52 6.22
C SER A 93 -3.52 20.69 5.83
N ASP A 94 -3.34 19.45 5.37
CA ASP A 94 -4.45 18.58 4.96
C ASP A 94 -4.23 17.15 5.46
N ARG A 95 -5.29 16.53 6.00
CA ARG A 95 -5.27 15.10 6.30
C ARG A 95 -5.56 14.36 5.00
N GLU A 96 -4.56 13.66 4.47
CA GLU A 96 -4.73 12.80 3.31
C GLU A 96 -4.77 11.34 3.75
N CYS A 97 -5.62 10.53 3.13
CA CYS A 97 -5.65 9.08 3.28
C CYS A 97 -5.24 8.42 1.96
N CYS A 98 -4.44 7.37 2.04
CA CYS A 98 -4.23 6.44 0.93
C CYS A 98 -4.55 5.01 1.35
N LEU A 99 -5.00 4.21 0.39
CA LEU A 99 -5.17 2.78 0.58
C LEU A 99 -3.88 2.08 0.17
N VAL A 100 -3.44 1.11 0.97
CA VAL A 100 -2.27 0.29 0.68
C VAL A 100 -2.69 -1.17 0.64
N ALA A 101 -2.58 -1.79 -0.53
CA ALA A 101 -2.78 -3.21 -0.73
C ALA A 101 -1.44 -3.94 -0.55
N PHE A 102 -1.44 -4.99 0.26
CA PHE A 102 -0.31 -5.90 0.41
C PHE A 102 -0.54 -7.15 -0.40
N LEU A 103 0.41 -7.49 -1.27
CA LEU A 103 0.33 -8.66 -2.12
C LEU A 103 1.52 -9.58 -1.89
N ARG A 104 1.26 -10.88 -2.11
CA ARG A 104 2.25 -11.95 -2.01
C ARG A 104 2.29 -12.76 -3.31
N ARG A 105 3.47 -13.11 -3.79
CA ARG A 105 3.64 -13.97 -4.96
C ARG A 105 3.29 -15.42 -4.60
N ARG A 106 2.42 -16.03 -5.42
CA ARG A 106 2.01 -17.44 -5.28
C ARG A 106 3.19 -18.38 -5.49
#